data_AF-A0A7C6T6J1-F1
#
_entry.id   AF-A0A7C6T6J1-F1
#
_cell.length_a   1.000
_cell.length_b   1.000
_cell.length_c   1.000
_cell.angle_alpha   90.00
_cell.angle_beta   90.00
_cell.angle_gamma   90.00
#
_symmetry.space_group_name_H-M   'P 1'
#
loop_
_entity.id
_entity.type
_entity.pdbx_description
1 polymer ?
#
loop_
_entity_poly.entity_id
_entity_poly.type
_entity_poly.pdbx_seq_one_letter_code
_entity_poly.pdbx_strand_id
1 'polypeptide(L)'
;MADTLTHLKQLEAESIHIIREVAAEFDNPVMLYSIGKDSAVMLHLARKAFYPGKLPFPVMHVDTRWKFQEMYSFREKMVTELELNLLTHTNPDGIEQDINPFVHGSAKHTDIMKTEGL
;
A
#
# COMPACT_ATOMS: atom_id res chain seq x y z
N MET A 1 -38.28 5.44 -6.94
CA MET A 1 -37.48 4.63 -7.88
C MET A 1 -36.14 4.39 -7.21
N ALA A 2 -35.67 3.15 -7.10
CA ALA A 2 -34.31 2.92 -6.60
C ALA A 2 -33.35 3.51 -7.63
N ASP A 3 -32.47 4.42 -7.19
CA ASP A 3 -31.43 4.96 -8.06
C ASP A 3 -30.52 3.81 -8.53
N THR A 4 -30.46 3.59 -9.84
CA THR A 4 -29.52 2.63 -10.42
C THR A 4 -28.09 3.07 -10.10
N LEU A 5 -27.30 2.17 -9.52
CA LEU A 5 -25.89 2.46 -9.25
C LEU A 5 -25.15 2.75 -10.55
N THR A 6 -24.32 3.79 -10.54
CA THR A 6 -23.34 3.98 -11.61
C THR A 6 -22.26 2.91 -11.49
N HIS A 7 -21.58 2.64 -12.61
CA HIS A 7 -20.46 1.69 -12.64
C HIS A 7 -19.42 1.92 -11.53
N LEU A 8 -19.02 3.18 -11.28
CA LEU A 8 -18.05 3.49 -10.22
C LEU A 8 -18.60 3.27 -8.80
N LYS A 9 -19.89 3.54 -8.57
CA LYS A 9 -20.51 3.25 -7.26
C LYS A 9 -20.58 1.74 -7.01
N GLN A 10 -20.85 0.96 -8.06
CA GLN A 10 -20.85 -0.49 -7.97
C GLN A 10 -19.44 -1.03 -7.65
N LEU A 11 -18.42 -0.63 -8.42
CA LEU A 11 -17.02 -1.05 -8.16
C LEU A 11 -16.52 -0.61 -6.78
N GLU A 12 -16.89 0.58 -6.33
CA GLU A 12 -16.57 1.06 -4.98
C GLU A 12 -17.21 0.16 -3.91
N ALA A 13 -18.48 -0.20 -4.06
CA ALA A 13 -19.18 -1.07 -3.12
C ALA A 13 -18.59 -2.49 -3.10
N GLU A 14 -18.32 -3.07 -4.28
CA GLU A 14 -17.67 -4.38 -4.41
C GLU A 14 -16.28 -4.40 -3.76
N SER A 15 -15.48 -3.36 -3.99
CA SER A 15 -14.14 -3.26 -3.40
C SER A 15 -14.19 -3.11 -1.87
N ILE A 16 -15.10 -2.28 -1.36
CA ILE A 16 -15.31 -2.13 0.09
C ILE A 16 -15.75 -3.45 0.73
N HIS A 17 -16.62 -4.20 0.06
CA HIS A 17 -17.05 -5.51 0.52
C HIS A 17 -15.86 -6.47 0.66
N ILE A 18 -15.02 -6.60 -0.37
CA ILE A 18 -13.82 -7.44 -0.34
C ILE A 18 -12.89 -7.07 0.82
N ILE A 19 -12.64 -5.76 1.02
CA ILE A 19 -11.78 -5.26 2.11
C ILE A 19 -12.36 -5.62 3.49
N ARG A 20 -13.68 -5.55 3.67
CA ARG A 20 -14.35 -5.86 4.94
C ARG A 20 -14.31 -7.35 5.26
N GLU A 21 -14.53 -8.21 4.26
CA GLU A 21 -14.45 -9.66 4.45
C GLU A 21 -13.04 -10.08 4.90
N VAL A 22 -11.99 -9.54 4.27
CA VAL A 22 -10.61 -9.81 4.70
C VAL A 22 -10.38 -9.38 6.15
N ALA A 23 -10.91 -8.22 6.56
CA ALA A 23 -10.79 -7.78 7.95
C ALA A 23 -11.64 -8.60 8.93
N ALA A 24 -12.68 -9.29 8.47
CA ALA A 24 -13.54 -10.13 9.28
C ALA A 24 -12.99 -11.56 9.43
N GLU A 25 -12.31 -12.07 8.40
CA GLU A 25 -11.88 -13.47 8.32
C GLU A 25 -10.40 -13.71 8.66
N PHE A 26 -9.55 -12.67 8.64
CA PHE A 26 -8.11 -12.81 8.86
C PHE A 26 -7.64 -12.04 10.09
N ASP A 27 -6.76 -12.65 10.88
CA ASP A 27 -6.24 -12.06 12.12
C ASP A 27 -5.21 -10.94 11.88
N ASN A 28 -4.37 -11.08 10.85
CA ASN A 28 -3.24 -10.19 10.59
C ASN A 28 -3.16 -9.70 9.13
N PRO A 29 -4.20 -9.04 8.59
CA PRO A 29 -4.12 -8.48 7.25
C PRO A 29 -3.17 -7.27 7.22
N VAL A 30 -2.59 -7.01 6.06
CA VAL A 30 -1.79 -5.81 5.78
C VAL A 30 -2.14 -5.26 4.41
N MET A 31 -2.22 -3.94 4.29
CA MET A 31 -2.42 -3.30 3.00
C MET A 31 -1.07 -2.88 2.39
N LEU A 32 -0.68 -3.51 1.28
CA LEU A 32 0.52 -3.11 0.54
C LEU A 32 0.29 -1.75 -0.13
N TYR A 33 1.02 -0.73 0.34
CA TYR A 33 0.93 0.65 -0.08
C TYR A 33 2.21 1.07 -0.81
N SER A 34 2.15 1.13 -2.14
CA SER A 34 3.31 1.40 -3.01
C SER A 34 3.56 2.88 -3.29
N ILE A 35 2.66 3.75 -2.84
CA ILE A 35 2.63 5.19 -3.15
C ILE A 35 2.30 5.45 -4.64
N GLY A 36 1.79 4.44 -5.35
CA GLY A 36 1.26 4.56 -6.70
C GLY A 36 -0.23 4.88 -6.72
N LYS A 37 -0.75 5.24 -7.91
CA LYS A 37 -2.17 5.59 -8.13
C LYS A 37 -3.14 4.50 -7.65
N ASP A 38 -2.85 3.23 -7.94
CA ASP A 38 -3.74 2.12 -7.62
C ASP A 38 -3.79 1.90 -6.10
N SER A 39 -2.63 1.94 -5.44
CA SER A 39 -2.56 1.86 -3.98
C SER A 39 -3.20 3.07 -3.27
N ALA A 40 -3.22 4.24 -3.92
CA ALA A 40 -3.92 5.42 -3.40
C ALA A 40 -5.45 5.26 -3.47
N VAL A 41 -5.97 4.71 -4.57
CA VAL A 41 -7.39 4.34 -4.69
C VAL A 41 -7.76 3.29 -3.66
N MET A 42 -6.93 2.24 -3.51
CA MET A 42 -7.17 1.19 -2.53
C MET A 42 -7.18 1.72 -1.08
N LEU A 43 -6.24 2.62 -0.73
CA LEU A 43 -6.23 3.29 0.57
C LEU A 43 -7.51 4.13 0.79
N HIS A 44 -7.96 4.85 -0.24
CA HIS A 44 -9.21 5.61 -0.17
C HIS A 44 -10.43 4.70 0.05
N LEU A 45 -10.51 3.57 -0.65
CA LEU A 45 -11.56 2.57 -0.48
C LEU A 45 -11.54 1.95 0.93
N ALA A 46 -10.36 1.63 1.48
CA ALA A 46 -10.26 1.13 2.85
C ALA A 46 -10.71 2.17 3.88
N ARG A 47 -10.38 3.45 3.68
CA ARG A 47 -10.89 4.53 4.54
C ARG A 47 -12.42 4.60 4.51
N LYS A 48 -13.05 4.42 3.34
CA LYS A 48 -14.51 4.32 3.23
C LYS A 48 -15.07 3.06 3.88
N ALA A 49 -14.37 1.93 3.76
CA ALA A 49 -14.79 0.66 4.33
C ALA A 49 -14.92 0.71 5.86
N PHE A 50 -14.06 1.45 6.55
CA PHE A 50 -14.02 1.49 8.02
C PHE A 50 -14.45 2.81 8.65
N TYR A 51 -14.86 3.81 7.86
CA TYR A 51 -15.39 5.05 8.40
C TYR A 51 -16.56 4.80 9.37
N PRO A 52 -16.64 5.48 10.53
CA PRO A 52 -15.76 6.56 11.01
C PRO A 52 -14.52 6.09 11.78
N GLY A 53 -14.30 4.78 11.91
CA GLY A 53 -13.14 4.19 12.56
C GLY A 53 -11.83 4.32 11.76
N LYS A 54 -10.73 3.95 12.41
CA LYS A 54 -9.41 3.78 11.77
C LYS A 54 -9.35 2.45 11.03
N LEU A 55 -8.32 2.26 10.20
CA LEU A 55 -8.06 0.98 9.58
C LEU A 55 -7.72 -0.06 10.68
N PRO A 56 -8.35 -1.25 10.68
CA PRO A 56 -8.06 -2.28 11.66
C PRO A 56 -6.75 -3.04 11.39
N PHE A 57 -6.06 -2.68 10.30
CA PHE A 57 -4.80 -3.28 9.88
C PHE A 57 -3.76 -2.21 9.53
N PRO A 58 -2.45 -2.55 9.63
CA PRO A 58 -1.39 -1.66 9.16
C PRO A 58 -1.37 -1.52 7.64
N VAL A 59 -0.76 -0.43 7.17
CA VAL A 59 -0.30 -0.29 5.78
C VAL A 59 1.19 -0.61 5.73
N MET A 60 1.67 -1.21 4.65
CA MET A 60 3.10 -1.56 4.51
C MET A 60 3.69 -1.01 3.21
N HIS A 61 4.87 -0.42 3.31
CA HIS A 61 5.67 0.05 2.19
C HIS A 61 6.98 -0.73 2.13
N VAL A 62 7.19 -1.48 1.05
CA VAL A 62 8.50 -2.08 0.72
C VAL A 62 9.37 -1.01 0.08
N ASP A 63 10.39 -0.59 0.83
CA ASP A 63 11.27 0.52 0.49
C ASP A 63 12.60 0.01 -0.07
N THR A 64 12.81 0.24 -1.36
CA THR A 64 14.03 -0.16 -2.07
C THR A 64 15.15 0.86 -1.93
N ARG A 65 14.94 1.98 -1.22
CA ARG A 65 15.82 3.16 -1.14
C ARG A 65 15.99 3.94 -2.46
N TRP A 66 15.39 3.46 -3.55
CA TRP A 66 15.52 4.01 -4.91
C TRP A 66 14.15 4.46 -5.46
N LYS A 67 13.50 5.39 -4.76
CA LYS A 67 12.27 6.07 -5.20
C LYS A 67 12.52 7.57 -5.38
N PHE A 68 11.63 8.23 -6.12
CA PHE A 68 11.62 9.69 -6.22
C PHE A 68 11.40 10.32 -4.85
N GLN A 69 12.09 11.42 -4.57
CA GLN A 69 12.02 12.10 -3.27
C GLN A 69 10.59 12.56 -2.97
N GLU A 70 9.87 13.01 -4.00
CA GLU A 70 8.47 13.41 -3.92
C GLU A 70 7.55 12.28 -3.46
N MET A 71 7.89 11.01 -3.75
CA MET A 71 7.11 9.86 -3.27
C MET A 71 7.25 9.69 -1.75
N TYR A 72 8.46 9.88 -1.20
CA TYR A 72 8.64 9.85 0.25
C TYR A 72 7.91 11.01 0.92
N SER A 73 8.07 12.23 0.40
CA SER A 73 7.36 13.40 0.94
C SER A 73 5.85 13.22 0.91
N PHE A 74 5.31 12.65 -0.17
CA PHE A 74 3.88 12.35 -0.27
C PHE A 74 3.45 11.25 0.71
N ARG A 75 4.24 10.18 0.87
CA ARG A 75 3.99 9.12 1.85
C ARG A 75 3.89 9.69 3.27
N GLU A 76 4.89 10.47 3.70
CA GLU A 76 4.92 11.05 5.04
C GLU A 76 3.73 11.97 5.31
N LYS A 77 3.36 12.77 4.31
CA LYS A 77 2.15 13.59 4.35
C LYS A 77 0.90 12.72 4.57
N MET A 78 0.71 11.68 3.76
CA MET A 78 -0.47 10.81 3.84
C MET A 78 -0.55 10.04 5.17
N VAL A 79 0.59 9.56 5.69
CA VAL A 79 0.67 8.87 6.99
C VAL A 79 0.24 9.80 8.12
N THR A 80 0.72 11.04 8.10
CA THR A 80 0.41 12.05 9.12
C THR A 80 -1.05 12.48 9.05
N GLU A 81 -1.54 12.86 7.86
CA GLU A 81 -2.90 13.39 7.67
C GLU A 81 -3.98 12.34 7.97
N LEU A 82 -3.72 11.06 7.69
CA LEU A 82 -4.68 9.99 7.89
C LEU A 82 -4.45 9.14 9.14
N GLU A 83 -3.41 9.47 9.93
CA GLU A 83 -2.98 8.75 11.14
C GLU A 83 -2.78 7.24 10.86
N LEU A 84 -2.05 6.92 9.79
CA LEU A 84 -1.83 5.54 9.37
C LEU A 84 -0.76 4.86 10.24
N ASN A 85 -0.98 3.59 10.57
CA ASN A 85 0.07 2.71 11.06
C ASN A 85 0.88 2.18 9.87
N LEU A 86 1.96 2.89 9.49
CA LEU A 86 2.83 2.51 8.38
C LEU A 86 4.00 1.64 8.85
N LEU A 87 4.04 0.41 8.33
CA LEU A 87 5.20 -0.46 8.38
C LEU A 87 6.10 -0.16 7.18
N THR A 88 7.38 0.13 7.41
CA THR A 88 8.36 0.25 6.34
C THR A 88 9.31 -0.94 6.43
N HIS A 89 9.47 -1.67 5.33
CA HIS A 89 10.40 -2.80 5.25
C HIS A 89 11.42 -2.55 4.15
N THR A 90 12.69 -2.85 4.44
CA THR A 90 13.78 -2.84 3.46
C THR A 90 14.59 -4.10 3.64
N ASN A 91 14.92 -4.78 2.54
CA ASN A 91 15.73 -5.99 2.57
C ASN A 91 17.16 -5.67 3.09
N PRO A 92 17.58 -6.21 4.25
CA PRO A 92 18.92 -5.98 4.81
C PRO A 92 20.04 -6.54 3.93
N ASP A 93 19.85 -7.69 3.28
CA ASP A 93 20.87 -8.31 2.42
C ASP A 93 21.13 -7.44 1.19
N GLY A 94 20.08 -6.83 0.65
CA GLY A 94 20.17 -5.88 -0.44
C GLY A 94 20.88 -4.58 -0.05
N ILE A 95 20.78 -4.16 1.22
CA ILE A 95 21.57 -3.05 1.77
C ILE A 95 23.05 -3.46 1.90
N GLU A 96 23.33 -4.63 2.46
CA GLU A 96 24.70 -5.13 2.67
C GLU A 96 25.45 -5.28 1.35
N GLN A 97 24.76 -5.74 0.31
CA GLN A 97 25.32 -5.91 -1.04
C GLN A 97 25.29 -4.63 -1.89
N ASP A 98 24.85 -3.49 -1.33
CA ASP A 98 24.69 -2.20 -2.03
C ASP A 98 23.93 -2.31 -3.37
N ILE A 99 22.84 -3.10 -3.36
CA ILE A 99 22.05 -3.38 -4.56
C ILE A 99 21.33 -2.11 -5.03
N ASN A 100 21.63 -1.72 -6.26
CA ASN A 100 21.08 -0.50 -6.87
C ASN A 100 20.78 -0.70 -8.37
N PRO A 101 19.79 0.02 -8.92
CA PRO A 101 19.34 -0.20 -10.29
C PRO A 101 20.32 0.30 -11.36
N PHE A 102 21.28 1.16 -11.00
CA PHE A 102 22.25 1.73 -11.93
C PHE A 102 23.44 0.80 -12.19
N VAL A 103 23.91 0.09 -11.16
CA VAL A 103 25.02 -0.87 -11.23
C VAL A 103 24.52 -2.27 -11.57
N HIS A 104 23.40 -2.69 -10.98
CA HIS A 104 22.93 -4.09 -11.04
C HIS A 104 21.78 -4.30 -12.04
N GLY A 105 21.27 -3.22 -12.64
CA GLY A 105 20.09 -3.24 -13.50
C GLY A 105 18.78 -3.38 -12.71
N SER A 106 17.69 -2.94 -13.32
CA SER A 106 16.37 -2.91 -12.66
C SER A 106 15.82 -4.30 -12.35
N ALA A 107 16.12 -5.32 -13.16
CA ALA A 107 15.63 -6.69 -12.95
C ALA A 107 16.18 -7.27 -11.63
N LYS A 108 17.51 -7.34 -11.49
CA LYS A 108 18.16 -7.87 -10.28
C LYS A 108 17.87 -7.00 -9.05
N HIS A 109 17.88 -5.67 -9.21
CA HIS A 109 17.51 -4.77 -8.11
C HIS A 109 16.07 -5.01 -7.62
N THR A 110 15.12 -5.15 -8.54
CA THR A 110 13.72 -5.39 -8.18
C THR A 110 13.53 -6.72 -7.49
N ASP A 111 14.18 -7.77 -8.00
CA ASP A 111 14.11 -9.11 -7.43
C ASP A 111 14.56 -9.13 -5.97
N ILE A 112 15.78 -8.63 -5.72
CA ILE A 112 16.37 -8.62 -4.37
C ILE A 112 15.62 -7.64 -3.45
N MET A 113 15.36 -6.41 -3.90
CA MET A 113 14.84 -5.36 -3.02
C MET A 113 13.33 -5.42 -2.82
N LYS A 114 12.58 -6.17 -3.65
CA LYS A 114 11.12 -6.29 -3.51
C LYS A 114 10.64 -7.72 -3.33
N THR A 115 11.06 -8.66 -4.18
CA THR A 115 10.57 -10.04 -4.12
C THR A 115 11.09 -10.74 -2.88
N GLU A 116 12.40 -10.74 -2.69
CA GLU A 116 13.06 -11.39 -1.54
C GLU A 116 12.92 -10.60 -0.24
N GLY A 117 12.36 -9.39 -0.30
CA GLY A 117 12.06 -8.57 0.87
C GLY A 117 10.66 -8.81 1.47
N LEU A 118 9.92 -9.81 0.99
CA LEU A 118 8.56 -10.14 1.45
C LEU A 118 8.50 -11.50 2.16
#